data_AF-A0A2V6RE15-F1
#
_entry.id   AF-A0A2V6RE15-F1
#
_cell.length_a   1.000
_cell.length_b   1.000
_cell.length_c   1.000
_cell.angle_alpha   90.00
_cell.angle_beta   90.00
_cell.angle_gamma   90.00
#
_symmetry.space_group_name_H-M   'P 1'
#
loop_
_entity.id
_entity.type
_entity.pdbx_description
1 polymer ?
#
loop_
_entity_poly.entity_id
_entity_poly.type
_entity_poly.pdbx_seq_one_letter_code
_entity_poly.pdbx_strand_id
1 'polypeptide(L)' 'MTSPFVPGPPVRIAGAPGGPLGGLTFAAKDLFDVAGHPTGGGNPDWARQHPAPTRHAWAVQRLLDAGATLIGKTVTDE' A
#
# COMPACT_ATOMS: atom_id res chain seq x y z
N MET A 1 15.03 15.92 3.95
CA MET A 1 13.74 15.33 4.36
C MET A 1 13.73 13.89 3.89
N THR A 2 13.49 12.93 4.79
CA THR A 2 13.38 11.51 4.44
C THR A 2 12.10 11.26 3.64
N SER A 3 12.13 10.24 2.77
CA SER A 3 10.96 9.80 2.01
C SER A 3 9.80 9.48 2.98
N PRO A 4 8.54 9.84 2.64
CA PRO A 4 7.38 9.46 3.45
C PRO A 4 7.01 7.98 3.29
N PHE A 5 7.67 7.25 2.37
CA PHE A 5 7.37 5.86 2.06
C PHE A 5 8.27 4.87 2.82
N VAL A 6 7.70 3.71 3.12
CA VAL A 6 8.45 2.56 3.68
C VAL A 6 9.62 2.22 2.74
N PRO A 7 10.86 2.11 3.25
CA PRO A 7 12.01 1.71 2.45
C PRO A 7 11.84 0.32 1.83
N GLY A 8 12.27 0.14 0.58
CA GLY A 8 12.21 -1.15 -0.10
C GLY A 8 11.85 -1.03 -1.57
N PRO A 9 11.44 -2.15 -2.21
CA PRO A 9 10.96 -2.15 -3.58
C PRO A 9 9.81 -1.14 -3.76
N PRO A 10 9.78 -0.41 -4.90
CA PRO A 10 8.71 0.55 -5.14
C PRO A 10 7.36 -0.16 -5.24
N VAL A 11 6.39 0.32 -4.48
CA VAL A 11 5.00 -0.14 -4.55
C VAL A 11 4.26 0.72 -5.56
N ARG A 12 3.91 0.15 -6.70
CA ARG A 12 3.02 0.81 -7.67
C ARG A 12 2.03 -0.19 -8.25
N ILE A 13 0.75 0.02 -7.97
CA ILE A 13 -0.33 -0.86 -8.44
C ILE A 13 -1.35 0.01 -9.16
N ALA A 14 -1.51 -0.24 -10.46
CA ALA A 14 -2.49 0.48 -11.27
C ALA A 14 -3.91 0.14 -10.81
N GLY A 15 -4.76 1.17 -10.71
CA GLY A 15 -6.19 0.98 -10.53
C GLY A 15 -6.86 0.45 -11.81
N ALA A 16 -8.09 -0.03 -11.67
CA ALA A 16 -8.91 -0.48 -12.79
C ALA A 16 -9.18 0.66 -13.80
N PRO A 17 -9.20 0.36 -15.10
CA PRO A 17 -9.50 1.37 -16.12
C PRO A 17 -10.96 1.85 -16.01
N GLY A 18 -11.20 3.13 -16.30
CA GLY A 18 -12.55 3.69 -16.41
C GLY A 18 -13.29 3.91 -15.08
N GLY A 19 -12.63 3.72 -13.94
CA GLY A 19 -13.21 3.99 -12.63
C GLY A 19 -13.31 5.50 -12.31
N PRO A 20 -14.18 5.91 -11.37
CA PRO A 20 -14.43 7.30 -11.04
C PRO A 20 -13.23 8.04 -10.41
N LEU A 21 -12.21 7.31 -9.95
CA LEU A 21 -10.95 7.85 -9.43
C LEU A 21 -9.79 7.69 -10.44
N GLY A 22 -10.10 7.38 -11.70
CA GLY A 22 -9.12 7.26 -12.76
C GLY A 22 -8.22 8.50 -12.87
N GLY A 23 -6.91 8.28 -12.97
CA GLY A 23 -5.90 9.34 -13.03
C GLY A 23 -5.48 9.89 -11.66
N LEU A 24 -6.18 9.53 -10.58
CA LEU A 24 -5.76 9.88 -9.21
C LEU A 24 -4.77 8.85 -8.65
N THR A 25 -4.01 9.29 -7.66
CA THR A 25 -3.05 8.44 -6.93
C THR A 25 -3.32 8.48 -5.44
N PHE A 26 -3.00 7.39 -4.74
CA PHE A 26 -3.06 7.35 -3.29
C PHE A 26 -1.86 6.59 -2.72
N ALA A 27 -1.57 6.86 -1.44
CA ALA A 27 -0.65 6.08 -0.64
C ALA A 27 -1.43 5.40 0.48
N ALA A 28 -1.04 4.18 0.83
CA ALA A 28 -1.66 3.43 1.92
C ALA A 28 -0.77 3.51 3.17
N LYS A 29 -1.33 3.79 4.34
CA LYS A 29 -0.56 3.70 5.58
C LYS A 29 -0.04 2.27 5.76
N ASP A 30 1.13 2.08 6.36
CA ASP A 30 1.71 0.74 6.65
C ASP A 30 0.94 -0.04 7.75
N LEU A 31 -0.37 0.13 7.80
CA LEU A 31 -1.35 -0.66 8.55
C LEU A 31 -2.33 -1.38 7.61
N PHE A 32 -2.35 -1.00 6.33
CA PHE A 32 -3.20 -1.62 5.33
C PHE A 32 -2.42 -2.68 4.56
N ASP A 33 -3.01 -3.86 4.48
CA ASP A 33 -2.51 -4.93 3.64
C ASP A 33 -2.52 -4.54 2.16
N VAL A 34 -1.38 -4.77 1.52
CA VAL A 34 -1.20 -4.66 0.08
C VAL A 34 -0.68 -6.00 -0.40
N ALA A 35 -1.43 -6.69 -1.25
CA ALA A 35 -1.10 -8.03 -1.68
C ALA A 35 0.34 -8.11 -2.23
N GLY A 36 1.12 -9.06 -1.71
CA GLY A 36 2.52 -9.29 -2.07
C GLY A 36 3.51 -8.30 -1.43
N HIS A 37 3.09 -7.41 -0.53
CA HIS A 37 3.96 -6.41 0.10
C HIS A 37 3.81 -6.45 1.63
N PRO A 38 4.90 -6.52 2.40
CA PRO A 38 4.83 -6.61 3.87
C PRO A 38 3.98 -5.51 4.49
N THR A 39 3.24 -5.85 5.54
CA THR A 39 2.58 -4.90 6.44
C THR A 39 3.38 -4.87 7.72
N GLY A 40 4.09 -3.77 7.95
CA GLY A 40 5.03 -3.63 9.06
C GLY A 40 4.43 -3.03 10.31
N GLY A 41 3.41 -2.19 10.18
CA GLY A 41 2.83 -1.48 11.33
C GLY A 41 3.81 -0.56 12.03
N GLY A 42 4.84 -0.07 11.32
CA GLY A 42 5.92 0.72 11.94
C GLY A 42 6.99 -0.13 12.65
N ASN A 43 6.80 -1.46 12.69
CA ASN A 43 7.70 -2.39 13.36
C ASN A 43 8.56 -3.19 12.35
N PRO A 44 9.88 -2.97 12.30
CA PRO A 44 10.77 -3.70 11.39
C PRO A 44 10.87 -5.20 11.67
N ASP A 45 10.75 -5.62 12.94
CA ASP A 45 10.77 -7.05 13.31
C ASP A 45 9.49 -7.74 12.85
N TRP A 46 8.34 -7.10 13.06
CA TRP A 46 7.06 -7.58 12.56
C TRP A 46 7.09 -7.77 11.04
N ALA A 47 7.55 -6.75 10.31
CA ALA A 47 7.67 -6.78 8.85
C ALA A 47 8.57 -7.92 8.32
N ARG A 48 9.62 -8.30 9.08
CA ARG A 48 10.54 -9.39 8.71
C ARG A 48 9.98 -10.77 9.01
N GLN A 49 9.19 -10.90 10.08
CA GLN A 49 8.74 -12.20 10.59
C GLN A 49 7.39 -12.63 10.02
N HIS A 50 6.59 -11.68 9.52
CA HIS A 50 5.26 -11.97 8.99
C HIS A 50 5.28 -12.11 7.46
N PRO A 51 4.55 -13.11 6.92
CA PRO A 51 4.43 -13.25 5.48
C PRO A 51 3.73 -12.03 4.89
N ALA A 52 4.10 -11.67 3.66
CA ALA A 52 3.35 -10.69 2.91
C ALA A 52 1.89 -11.17 2.73
N PRO A 53 0.90 -10.28 2.92
CA PRO A 53 -0.50 -10.62 2.72
C PRO A 53 -0.76 -11.02 1.26
N THR A 54 -1.66 -11.97 1.04
CA THR A 54 -2.04 -12.42 -0.31
C THR A 54 -3.23 -11.65 -0.89
N ARG A 55 -3.82 -10.76 -0.09
CA ARG A 55 -4.99 -9.95 -0.44
C ARG A 55 -4.79 -8.52 0.01
N HIS A 56 -5.40 -7.58 -0.72
CA HIS A 56 -5.47 -6.20 -0.30
C HIS A 56 -6.46 -6.04 0.86
N ALA A 57 -6.17 -5.12 1.77
CA ALA A 57 -7.17 -4.61 2.69
C ALA A 57 -8.36 -4.03 1.90
N TRP A 58 -9.57 -4.11 2.47
CA TRP A 58 -10.79 -3.68 1.80
C TRP A 58 -10.71 -2.27 1.21
N ALA A 59 -10.18 -1.30 1.96
CA ALA A 59 -10.05 0.08 1.50
C ALA A 59 -9.10 0.21 0.30
N VAL A 60 -7.96 -0.51 0.32
CA VAL A 60 -7.01 -0.54 -0.78
C VAL A 60 -7.65 -1.13 -2.03
N GLN A 61 -8.35 -2.27 -1.89
CA GLN A 61 -9.07 -2.88 -3.00
C GLN A 61 -10.11 -1.93 -3.59
N ARG A 62 -10.90 -1.24 -2.76
CA ARG A 62 -11.93 -0.32 -3.23
C ARG A 62 -11.37 0.87 -4.01
N LEU A 63 -10.24 1.40 -3.59
CA LEU A 63 -9.58 2.50 -4.31
C LEU A 63 -9.01 2.03 -5.65
N LEU A 64 -8.40 0.84 -5.68
CA LEU A 64 -7.91 0.23 -6.92
C LEU A 64 -9.07 -0.07 -7.88
N ASP A 65 -10.16 -0.69 -7.42
CA ASP A 65 -11.35 -0.97 -8.21
C ASP A 65 -12.00 0.30 -8.76
N ALA A 66 -11.95 1.40 -7.99
CA ALA A 66 -12.42 2.71 -8.43
C ALA A 66 -11.44 3.43 -9.37
N GLY A 67 -10.28 2.85 -9.68
CA GLY A 67 -9.34 3.35 -10.69
C GLY A 67 -8.19 4.20 -10.16
N ALA A 68 -8.08 4.41 -8.84
CA ALA A 68 -6.94 5.12 -8.27
C ALA A 68 -5.68 4.23 -8.28
N THR A 69 -4.52 4.82 -8.57
CA THR A 69 -3.23 4.11 -8.56
C THR A 69 -2.59 4.19 -7.18
N LEU A 70 -2.25 3.05 -6.58
CA LEU A 70 -1.42 3.01 -5.38
C LEU A 70 0.03 3.35 -5.76
N ILE A 71 0.65 4.28 -5.05
CA ILE A 71 2.03 4.75 -5.34
C ILE A 71 3.04 4.49 -4.22
N GLY A 72 2.62 3.87 -3.12
CA GLY A 72 3.49 3.65 -1.99
C GLY A 72 2.74 3.24 -0.72
N LYS A 73 3.48 2.62 0.20
CA LYS A 73 3.05 2.50 1.60
C LYS A 73 3.76 3.58 2.42
N THR A 74 3.04 4.35 3.23
CA THR A 74 3.64 5.40 4.06
C THR A 74 4.17 4.86 5.36
N VAL A 75 5.26 5.44 5.86
CA VAL A 75 5.76 5.19 7.21
C VAL A 75 4.66 5.46 8.24
N THR A 76 4.64 4.63 9.30
CA THR A 76 3.80 4.81 10.48
C THR A 76 4.64 4.58 11.71
N ASP A 77 4.32 5.26 12.79
CA ASP A 77 4.69 4.83 14.13
C ASP A 77 3.82 3.61 14.54
N GLU A 78 4.32 2.84 15.51
CA GLU A 78 3.58 1.78 16.21
C GLU A 78 2.40 2.33 17.02
#